data_AF-A0A934FMT9-F1
#
_entry.id   AF-A0A934FMT9-F1
#
_cell.length_a   1.000
_cell.length_b   1.000
_cell.length_c   1.000
_cell.angle_alpha   90.00
_cell.angle_beta   90.00
_cell.angle_gamma   90.00
#
_symmetry.space_group_name_H-M   'P 1'
#
loop_
_entity.id
_entity.type
_entity.pdbx_description
1 polymer ?
#
loop_
_entity_poly.entity_id
_entity_poly.type
_entity_poly.pdbx_seq_one_letter_code
_entity_poly.pdbx_strand_id
1 'polypeptide(L)'
;MHRLAVLLIAALAAAGCAGTREGKAGAPKSPPAEKGRPSTQAKPASGQPNLAPVIEPVSAFSGKVVLVNAPLKYVVVEGVIGRLPPVEQSLIIYRDGQKVGAAVVSAQVRGANFAADLTQGEARVGDTVRSD
;
A
#
# COMPACT_ATOMS: atom_id res chain seq x y z
N MET A 1 -1.47 -37.34 -21.86
CA MET A 1 -0.83 -36.04 -21.54
C MET A 1 -1.18 -35.50 -20.15
N HIS A 2 -2.41 -35.66 -19.64
CA HIS A 2 -2.84 -35.12 -18.33
C HIS A 2 -2.49 -35.98 -17.09
N ARG A 3 -1.84 -37.15 -17.26
CA ARG A 3 -1.46 -38.04 -16.15
C ARG A 3 0.01 -38.01 -15.78
N LEU A 4 0.83 -37.26 -16.53
CA LEU A 4 2.27 -37.15 -16.28
C LEU A 4 2.64 -35.97 -15.35
N ALA A 5 1.76 -34.96 -15.23
CA ALA A 5 2.05 -33.75 -14.46
C ALA A 5 1.77 -33.89 -12.94
N VAL A 6 1.10 -34.96 -12.52
CA VAL A 6 0.74 -35.20 -11.10
C VAL A 6 1.91 -35.75 -10.27
N LEU A 7 2.99 -36.19 -10.93
CA LEU A 7 4.17 -36.78 -10.27
C LEU A 7 5.32 -35.79 -10.00
N LEU A 8 5.16 -34.50 -10.29
CA LEU A 8 6.22 -33.48 -10.15
C LEU A 8 5.96 -32.44 -9.03
N ILE A 9 5.10 -32.78 -8.05
CA ILE A 9 4.71 -31.93 -6.90
C ILE A 9 5.21 -32.53 -5.56
N ALA A 10 6.30 -33.29 -5.56
CA ALA A 10 6.78 -33.98 -4.35
C ALA A 10 8.30 -33.88 -4.15
N ALA A 11 8.89 -32.67 -4.01
CA ALA A 11 10.33 -32.59 -3.70
C ALA A 11 10.91 -31.27 -3.12
N LEU A 12 10.15 -30.30 -2.60
CA LEU A 12 10.77 -29.15 -1.91
C LEU A 12 10.15 -28.89 -0.54
N ALA A 13 10.58 -29.70 0.42
CA ALA A 13 10.37 -29.49 1.86
C ALA A 13 11.69 -29.03 2.51
N ALA A 14 11.54 -28.13 3.49
CA ALA A 14 12.51 -27.74 4.52
C ALA A 14 13.68 -26.81 4.14
N ALA A 15 13.47 -25.51 4.36
CA ALA A 15 14.52 -24.62 4.87
C ALA A 15 13.88 -23.57 5.79
N GLY A 16 13.67 -23.95 7.05
CA GLY A 16 13.38 -23.02 8.13
C GLY A 16 14.69 -22.46 8.69
N CYS A 17 14.79 -21.13 8.81
CA CYS A 17 15.80 -20.48 9.63
C CYS A 17 15.11 -19.63 10.70
N ALA A 18 15.13 -20.15 11.94
CA ALA A 18 14.92 -19.36 13.14
C ALA A 18 16.23 -18.61 13.46
N GLY A 19 16.19 -17.28 13.44
CA GLY A 19 17.30 -16.40 13.81
C GLY A 19 16.98 -15.62 15.08
N THR A 20 17.80 -15.83 16.10
CA THR A 20 17.67 -15.46 17.51
C THR A 20 17.53 -13.96 17.77
N ARG A 21 16.68 -13.59 18.74
CA ARG A 21 16.65 -12.27 19.39
C ARG A 21 17.78 -12.20 20.42
N GLU A 22 18.76 -11.35 20.20
CA GLU A 22 19.71 -10.94 21.25
C GLU A 22 19.20 -9.67 21.94
N GLY A 23 18.89 -9.81 23.22
CA GLY A 23 18.70 -8.69 24.11
C GLY A 23 20.03 -8.02 24.45
N LYS A 24 20.01 -6.69 24.55
CA LYS A 24 21.01 -5.98 25.34
C LYS A 24 20.34 -4.87 26.13
N ALA A 25 20.10 -5.18 27.40
CA ALA A 25 19.89 -4.22 28.46
C ALA A 25 21.13 -3.31 28.57
N GLY A 26 20.90 -2.01 28.80
CA GLY A 26 21.98 -1.03 28.90
C GLY A 26 21.50 0.37 29.24
N ALA A 27 20.84 0.54 30.38
CA ALA A 27 20.95 1.74 31.21
C ALA A 27 21.76 1.34 32.46
N PRO A 28 22.48 2.22 33.18
CA PRO A 28 22.22 3.66 33.35
C PRO A 28 23.49 4.55 33.38
N LYS A 29 23.32 5.87 33.44
CA LYS A 29 24.09 6.77 34.33
C LYS A 29 23.63 8.23 34.17
N SER A 30 23.01 8.75 35.23
CA SER A 30 22.77 10.18 35.46
C SER A 30 24.05 10.84 36.02
N PRO A 31 24.30 12.11 35.68
CA PRO A 31 25.01 13.06 36.54
C PRO A 31 24.09 14.17 37.09
N PRO A 32 24.53 14.95 38.09
CA PRO A 32 23.71 15.36 39.24
C PRO A 32 22.95 16.67 39.10
N ALA A 33 21.97 16.83 40.00
CA ALA A 33 21.29 18.08 40.32
C ALA A 33 22.26 19.10 40.94
N GLU A 34 22.27 20.32 40.39
CA GLU A 34 22.88 21.49 41.02
C GLU A 34 21.82 22.59 41.18
N LYS A 35 21.64 23.05 42.42
CA LYS A 35 20.62 23.99 42.87
C LYS A 35 21.23 25.40 42.93
N GLY A 36 20.65 26.33 42.16
CA GLY A 36 20.38 27.70 42.63
C GLY A 36 21.18 28.85 42.01
N ARG A 37 20.51 29.74 41.24
CA ARG A 37 20.16 31.13 41.61
C ARG A 37 19.42 31.87 40.46
N PRO A 38 18.59 32.89 40.77
CA PRO A 38 17.66 33.49 39.81
C PRO A 38 18.17 34.76 39.10
N SER A 39 17.53 35.03 37.96
CA SER A 39 17.37 36.28 37.20
C SER A 39 18.60 36.92 36.53
N THR A 40 18.54 37.08 35.20
CA THR A 40 18.51 38.40 34.50
C THR A 40 18.22 38.21 33.00
N GLN A 41 17.07 38.77 32.58
CA GLN A 41 16.67 39.40 31.31
C GLN A 41 17.03 38.82 29.92
N ALA A 42 16.00 38.92 29.07
CA ALA A 42 15.82 38.40 27.72
C ALA A 42 16.70 39.03 26.62
N LYS A 43 16.93 38.25 25.57
CA LYS A 43 17.09 38.72 24.17
C LYS A 43 16.37 37.73 23.23
N PRO A 44 15.68 38.19 22.16
CA PRO A 44 14.62 37.43 21.52
C PRO A 44 15.14 36.16 20.85
N ALA A 45 14.45 35.05 21.09
CA ALA A 45 14.56 33.86 20.25
C ALA A 45 14.20 34.27 18.82
N SER A 46 15.16 34.17 17.91
CA SER A 46 14.92 34.18 16.47
C SER A 46 13.87 33.11 16.19
N GLY A 47 12.65 33.54 15.93
CA GLY A 47 11.50 32.69 15.70
C GLY A 47 11.77 31.76 14.52
N GLN A 48 12.16 30.52 14.82
CA GLN A 48 11.93 29.43 13.89
C GLN A 48 10.42 29.36 13.70
N PRO A 49 9.90 29.45 12.46
CA PRO A 49 8.49 29.22 12.22
C PRO A 49 8.17 27.85 12.81
N ASN A 50 7.26 27.82 13.79
CA ASN A 50 6.65 26.57 14.22
C ASN A 50 5.78 26.12 13.04
N LEU A 51 6.39 25.39 12.10
CA LEU A 51 5.70 24.80 10.95
C LEU A 51 4.80 23.72 11.54
N ALA A 52 3.56 24.11 11.85
CA ALA A 52 2.52 23.17 12.18
C ALA A 52 2.47 22.10 11.08
N PRO A 53 2.34 20.81 11.43
CA PRO A 53 2.24 19.74 10.44
C PRO A 53 1.12 20.07 9.45
N VAL A 54 1.47 20.14 8.17
CA VAL A 54 0.47 20.25 7.10
C VAL A 54 -0.18 18.87 6.95
N ILE A 55 -1.44 18.77 7.33
CA ILE A 55 -2.23 17.54 7.21
C ILE A 55 -3.00 17.62 5.89
N GLU A 56 -2.50 16.93 4.87
CA GLU A 56 -3.19 16.76 3.59
C GLU A 56 -3.89 15.41 3.51
N PRO A 57 -5.16 15.36 3.06
CA PRO A 57 -5.85 14.10 2.81
C PRO A 57 -5.13 13.28 1.73
N VAL A 58 -4.84 12.02 2.03
CA VAL A 58 -4.32 11.10 1.01
C VAL A 58 -5.41 10.79 -0.01
N SER A 59 -5.18 11.11 -1.29
CA SER A 59 -6.11 10.81 -2.38
C SER A 59 -5.89 9.40 -2.96
N ALA A 60 -5.63 8.41 -2.12
CA ALA A 60 -5.39 7.05 -2.57
C ALA A 60 -6.73 6.33 -2.81
N PHE A 61 -6.99 5.96 -4.06
CA PHE A 61 -8.07 5.03 -4.38
C PHE A 61 -7.62 3.59 -4.17
N SER A 62 -8.50 2.78 -3.57
CA SER A 62 -8.36 1.32 -3.54
C SER A 62 -9.70 0.67 -3.87
N GLY A 63 -9.66 -0.37 -4.68
CA GLY A 63 -10.83 -1.14 -5.09
C GLY A 63 -10.56 -2.63 -5.19
N LYS A 64 -11.58 -3.37 -5.60
CA LYS A 64 -11.50 -4.80 -5.92
C LYS A 64 -12.12 -5.09 -7.26
N VAL A 65 -11.54 -6.03 -8.00
CA VAL A 65 -12.14 -6.56 -9.23
C VAL A 65 -13.34 -7.41 -8.88
N VAL A 66 -14.52 -7.05 -9.38
CA VAL A 66 -15.79 -7.78 -9.14
C VAL A 66 -16.30 -8.53 -10.37
N LEU A 67 -15.83 -8.15 -11.57
CA LEU A 67 -16.11 -8.86 -12.81
C LEU A 67 -14.92 -8.76 -13.75
N VAL A 68 -14.67 -9.82 -14.52
CA VAL A 68 -13.64 -9.87 -15.55
C VAL A 68 -14.24 -10.36 -16.86
N ASN A 69 -13.97 -9.65 -17.95
CA ASN A 69 -14.18 -10.13 -19.29
C ASN A 69 -12.83 -10.17 -20.02
N ALA A 70 -12.16 -11.31 -19.92
CA ALA A 70 -10.82 -11.49 -20.50
C ALA A 70 -10.78 -11.39 -22.04
N PRO A 71 -11.76 -11.92 -22.80
CA PRO A 71 -11.79 -11.76 -24.26
C PRO A 71 -11.84 -10.31 -24.72
N LEU A 72 -12.63 -9.47 -24.05
CA LEU A 72 -12.76 -8.05 -24.37
C LEU A 72 -11.77 -7.16 -23.62
N LYS A 73 -10.89 -7.76 -22.80
CA LYS A 73 -9.88 -7.05 -22.00
C LYS A 73 -10.48 -5.92 -21.15
N TYR A 74 -11.61 -6.17 -20.50
CA TYR A 74 -12.17 -5.22 -19.52
C TYR A 74 -12.43 -5.88 -18.17
N VAL A 75 -12.43 -5.07 -17.12
CA VAL A 75 -12.81 -5.44 -15.77
C VAL A 75 -13.85 -4.46 -15.24
N VAL A 76 -14.65 -4.91 -14.27
CA VAL A 76 -15.42 -4.01 -13.41
C VAL A 76 -14.77 -4.00 -12.04
N VAL A 77 -14.52 -2.80 -11.54
CA VAL A 77 -13.90 -2.56 -10.24
C VAL A 77 -14.93 -1.92 -9.32
N GLU A 78 -15.06 -2.46 -8.12
CA GLU A 78 -15.79 -1.83 -7.01
C GLU A 78 -14.82 -1.00 -6.19
N GLY A 79 -15.11 0.29 -6.04
CA GLY A 79 -14.36 1.19 -5.17
C GLY A 79 -14.62 0.88 -3.70
N VAL A 80 -13.55 0.68 -2.94
CA VAL A 80 -13.61 0.35 -1.49
C VAL A 80 -13.20 1.56 -0.64
N ILE A 81 -12.14 2.27 -1.06
CA ILE A 81 -11.60 3.44 -0.35
C ILE A 81 -11.31 4.54 -1.36
N GLY A 82 -11.60 5.79 -0.97
CA GLY A 82 -11.26 6.97 -1.75
C GLY A 82 -12.35 7.35 -2.76
N ARG A 83 -12.08 8.43 -3.50
CA ARG A 83 -12.94 8.85 -4.61
C ARG A 83 -12.73 7.93 -5.81
N LEU A 84 -13.77 7.79 -6.63
CA LEU A 84 -13.64 7.08 -7.89
C LEU A 84 -12.57 7.75 -8.78
N PRO A 85 -11.67 6.97 -9.38
CA PRO A 85 -10.70 7.49 -10.34
C PRO A 85 -11.38 8.20 -11.52
N PRO A 86 -10.86 9.34 -12.00
CA PRO A 86 -11.27 9.90 -13.28
C PRO A 86 -11.01 8.93 -14.45
N VAL A 87 -11.76 9.14 -15.54
CA VAL A 87 -11.56 8.45 -16.82
C VAL A 87 -10.12 8.67 -17.32
N GLU A 88 -9.57 7.69 -18.03
CA GLU A 88 -8.19 7.64 -18.51
C GLU A 88 -7.12 7.52 -17.40
N GLN A 89 -7.49 7.46 -16.11
CA GLN A 89 -6.51 7.20 -15.06
C GLN A 89 -5.99 5.76 -15.14
N SER A 90 -4.67 5.61 -15.04
CA SER A 90 -4.00 4.31 -14.95
C SER A 90 -4.12 3.74 -13.53
N LEU A 91 -4.43 2.45 -13.47
CA LEU A 91 -4.59 1.68 -12.24
C LEU A 91 -3.71 0.43 -12.30
N ILE A 92 -3.19 0.02 -11.14
CA ILE A 92 -2.38 -1.17 -10.98
C ILE A 92 -3.20 -2.26 -10.29
N ILE A 93 -3.17 -3.47 -10.86
CA ILE A 93 -3.90 -4.64 -10.35
C ILE A 93 -2.93 -5.57 -9.64
N TYR A 94 -3.30 -5.97 -8.42
CA TYR A 94 -2.53 -6.81 -7.53
C TYR A 94 -3.28 -8.08 -7.16
N ARG A 95 -2.55 -9.21 -7.14
CA ARG A 95 -3.00 -10.48 -6.56
C ARG A 95 -2.02 -10.87 -5.46
N ASP A 96 -2.53 -11.10 -4.26
CA ASP A 96 -1.71 -11.47 -3.09
C ASP A 96 -0.52 -10.52 -2.87
N GLY A 97 -0.73 -9.22 -3.13
CA GLY A 97 0.28 -8.16 -3.01
C GLY A 97 1.25 -8.03 -4.19
N GLN A 98 1.18 -8.90 -5.20
CA GLN A 98 2.04 -8.84 -6.39
C GLN A 98 1.32 -8.19 -7.56
N LYS A 99 2.00 -7.32 -8.31
CA LYS A 99 1.45 -6.73 -9.54
C LYS A 99 1.22 -7.83 -10.57
N VAL A 100 -0.02 -7.97 -11.03
CA VAL A 100 -0.43 -8.95 -12.06
C VAL A 100 -0.94 -8.29 -13.34
N GLY A 101 -1.26 -7.00 -13.29
CA GLY A 101 -1.73 -6.27 -14.45
C GLY A 101 -1.82 -4.76 -14.23
N ALA A 102 -2.30 -4.09 -15.28
CA ALA A 102 -2.64 -2.68 -15.27
C ALA A 102 -3.92 -2.47 -16.11
N ALA A 103 -4.68 -1.45 -15.75
CA ALA A 103 -5.89 -1.06 -16.47
C ALA A 103 -6.03 0.46 -16.53
N VAL A 104 -6.79 0.95 -17.50
CA VAL A 104 -7.15 2.36 -17.66
C VAL A 104 -8.65 2.51 -17.43
N VAL A 105 -9.05 3.51 -16.66
CA VAL A 105 -10.45 3.75 -16.29
C VAL A 105 -11.26 4.15 -17.52
N SER A 106 -12.35 3.42 -17.78
CA SER A 106 -13.29 3.71 -18.87
C SER A 106 -14.44 4.60 -18.37
N ALA A 107 -15.29 5.08 -19.27
CA ALA A 107 -16.35 6.03 -18.93
C ALA A 107 -17.55 5.43 -18.16
N GLN A 108 -17.72 4.11 -18.14
CA GLN A 108 -18.90 3.48 -17.56
C GLN A 108 -18.80 3.40 -16.04
N VAL A 109 -19.71 4.07 -15.34
CA VAL A 109 -19.79 4.11 -13.87
C VAL A 109 -21.22 3.84 -13.41
N ARG A 110 -21.38 3.05 -12.34
CA ARG A 110 -22.65 2.82 -11.65
C ARG A 110 -22.42 2.67 -10.15
N GLY A 111 -22.79 3.69 -9.37
CA GLY A 111 -22.54 3.70 -7.93
C GLY A 111 -21.04 3.69 -7.64
N ALA A 112 -20.58 2.72 -6.84
CA ALA A 112 -19.15 2.51 -6.56
C ALA A 112 -18.44 1.65 -7.63
N ASN A 113 -19.16 1.12 -8.62
CA ASN A 113 -18.61 0.27 -9.66
C ASN A 113 -18.25 1.09 -10.90
N PHE A 114 -17.11 0.78 -11.52
CA PHE A 114 -16.72 1.36 -12.81
C PHE A 114 -16.01 0.34 -13.67
N ALA A 115 -16.06 0.54 -15.00
CA ALA A 115 -15.32 -0.27 -15.95
C ALA A 115 -13.89 0.26 -16.13
N ALA A 116 -12.95 -0.63 -16.39
CA ALA A 116 -11.60 -0.30 -16.79
C ALA A 116 -11.09 -1.29 -17.84
N ASP A 117 -10.34 -0.79 -18.81
CA ASP A 117 -9.74 -1.57 -19.89
C ASP A 117 -8.36 -2.07 -19.47
N LEU A 118 -8.14 -3.39 -19.53
CA LEU A 118 -6.87 -4.04 -19.23
C LEU A 118 -5.84 -3.69 -20.30
N THR A 119 -4.79 -2.99 -19.90
CA THR A 119 -3.69 -2.61 -20.78
C THR A 119 -2.50 -3.57 -20.67
N GLN A 120 -2.36 -4.25 -19.53
CA GLN A 120 -1.27 -5.20 -19.28
C GLN A 120 -1.73 -6.36 -18.40
N GLY A 121 -1.16 -7.55 -18.67
CA GLY A 121 -1.32 -8.73 -17.81
C GLY A 121 -2.73 -9.30 -17.79
N GLU A 122 -3.13 -9.82 -16.63
CA GLU A 122 -4.40 -10.48 -16.41
C GLU A 122 -5.01 -10.09 -15.07
N ALA A 123 -6.33 -10.13 -14.98
CA ALA A 123 -7.07 -9.90 -13.74
C ALA A 123 -7.99 -11.10 -13.42
N ARG A 124 -8.28 -11.27 -12.13
CA ARG A 124 -9.26 -12.21 -11.60
C ARG A 124 -10.18 -11.48 -10.63
N VAL A 125 -11.40 -11.99 -10.48
CA VAL A 125 -12.32 -11.53 -9.43
C VAL A 125 -11.64 -11.68 -8.07
N GLY A 126 -11.69 -10.63 -7.25
CA GLY A 126 -11.04 -10.55 -5.95
C GLY A 126 -9.67 -9.87 -5.94
N ASP A 127 -9.03 -9.70 -7.11
CA ASP A 127 -7.77 -8.94 -7.22
C ASP A 127 -7.98 -7.49 -6.73
N THR A 128 -6.96 -6.92 -6.12
CA THR A 128 -6.99 -5.56 -5.56
C THR A 128 -6.54 -4.56 -6.61
N VAL A 129 -7.19 -3.41 -6.69
CA VAL A 129 -6.86 -2.34 -7.65
C VAL A 129 -6.48 -1.09 -6.88
N ARG A 130 -5.42 -0.40 -7.32
CA ARG A 130 -4.94 0.85 -6.71
C ARG A 130 -4.59 1.86 -7.80
N SER A 131 -4.67 3.15 -7.46
CA SER A 131 -3.98 4.19 -8.24
C SER A 131 -2.48 3.89 -8.31
N ASP A 132 -1.83 4.29 -9.41
CA ASP A 132 -0.36 4.32 -9.46
C ASP A 132 0.25 5.31 -8.45
#